data_AF-A0A7K1LAG7-F1
#
_entry.id   AF-A0A7K1LAG7-F1
#
_cell.length_a   1.000
_cell.length_b   1.000
_cell.length_c   1.000
_cell.angle_alpha   90.00
_cell.angle_beta   90.00
_cell.angle_gamma   90.00
#
_symmetry.space_group_name_H-M   'P 1'
#
loop_
_entity.id
_entity.type
_entity.pdbx_description
1 polymer ?
#
loop_
_entity_poly.entity_id
_entity_poly.type
_entity_poly.pdbx_seq_one_letter_code
_entity_poly.pdbx_strand_id
1 'polypeptide(L)'
;MARPNEDGPDLEGCTRNHCHARKRDGSGTACHLPAGWATDHATNDEGPGVGNCKLHGGSVRNARVAARTAKARIAAERFGGSLDIDPATALLQEVQRSAATVAYLQLRVQELEEDQIVWGVTEETIGADREVKKKATPNAWIVLYQQERRHLAQVSKAALDAGATATIVDVFRQVGTTYVTLVGRVVEQVIVGLELSDEDAARAATITQAAFQTELDNLTSGAAA
;
A
#
# COMPACT_ATOMS: atom_id res chain seq x y z
N MET A 1 -20.48 -4.62 30.31
CA MET A 1 -20.47 -3.53 29.30
C MET A 1 -20.33 -4.17 27.93
N ALA A 2 -21.34 -4.04 27.07
CA ALA A 2 -21.35 -4.65 25.73
C ALA A 2 -20.45 -3.86 24.78
N ARG A 3 -19.60 -4.56 24.02
CA ARG A 3 -18.72 -3.97 22.99
C ARG A 3 -19.58 -3.34 21.89
N PRO A 4 -19.33 -2.09 21.47
CA PRO A 4 -20.01 -1.54 20.30
C PRO A 4 -19.37 -2.11 19.03
N ASN A 5 -20.08 -3.04 18.37
CA ASN A 5 -20.05 -3.33 16.93
C ASN A 5 -18.67 -3.35 16.24
N GLU A 6 -17.81 -4.29 16.63
CA GLU A 6 -16.66 -4.66 15.78
C GLU A 6 -16.95 -5.98 15.05
N ASP A 7 -17.69 -6.90 15.69
CA ASP A 7 -18.04 -8.23 15.16
C ASP A 7 -19.52 -8.62 15.46
N GLY A 8 -20.46 -7.70 15.28
CA GLY A 8 -21.90 -8.02 15.42
C GLY A 8 -22.37 -8.91 14.26
N PRO A 9 -23.25 -9.90 14.47
CA PRO A 9 -23.76 -10.72 13.38
C PRO A 9 -24.40 -9.82 12.33
N ASP A 10 -24.12 -10.07 11.05
CA ASP A 10 -24.87 -9.50 9.94
C ASP A 10 -26.34 -9.94 10.09
N LEU A 11 -27.10 -9.16 10.87
CA LEU A 11 -28.53 -9.35 11.01
C LEU A 11 -29.12 -9.22 9.61
N GLU A 12 -29.89 -10.21 9.18
CA GLU A 12 -30.41 -10.35 7.82
C GLU A 12 -30.86 -8.99 7.23
N GLY A 13 -30.18 -8.53 6.17
CA GLY A 13 -30.46 -7.24 5.50
C GLY A 13 -29.84 -5.98 6.13
N CYS A 14 -28.97 -6.10 7.14
CA CYS A 14 -28.29 -5.00 7.80
C CYS A 14 -26.77 -5.16 7.65
N THR A 15 -26.15 -4.40 6.74
CA THR A 15 -24.68 -4.31 6.64
C THR A 15 -24.10 -3.44 7.75
N ARG A 16 -22.79 -3.55 8.03
CA ARG A 16 -21.98 -2.70 8.96
C ARG A 16 -22.15 -1.18 8.82
N ASN A 17 -22.87 -0.74 7.80
CA ASN A 17 -23.13 0.64 7.42
C ASN A 17 -24.40 1.21 8.07
N HIS A 18 -25.13 0.42 8.86
CA HIS A 18 -26.40 0.80 9.47
C HIS A 18 -26.30 1.03 10.97
N CYS A 19 -27.34 1.62 11.55
CA CYS A 19 -27.40 1.91 12.98
C CYS A 19 -27.45 0.64 13.86
N HIS A 20 -28.02 -0.47 13.38
CA HIS A 20 -28.20 -1.75 14.08
C HIS A 20 -28.95 -1.74 15.43
N ALA A 21 -29.33 -0.57 15.96
CA ALA A 21 -30.15 -0.47 17.16
C ALA A 21 -31.54 -1.06 16.92
N ARG A 22 -32.13 -1.70 17.95
CA ARG A 22 -33.51 -2.21 17.86
C ARG A 22 -34.50 -1.06 17.69
N LYS A 23 -35.41 -1.20 16.72
CA LYS A 23 -36.50 -0.24 16.52
C LYS A 23 -37.40 -0.19 17.75
N ARG A 24 -38.00 0.97 18.00
CA ARG A 24 -38.94 1.22 19.11
C ARG A 24 -40.41 0.99 18.72
N ASP A 25 -40.67 0.49 17.52
CA ASP A 25 -42.01 0.21 16.98
C ASP A 25 -42.59 -1.13 17.47
N GLY A 26 -41.89 -1.84 18.36
CA GLY A 26 -42.33 -3.15 18.88
C GLY A 26 -42.07 -4.32 17.94
N SER A 27 -41.57 -4.09 16.71
CA SER A 27 -41.28 -5.15 15.73
C SER A 27 -40.11 -6.06 16.12
N GLY A 28 -39.26 -5.59 17.05
CA GLY A 28 -38.00 -6.27 17.41
C GLY A 28 -36.92 -6.22 16.33
N THR A 29 -37.18 -5.56 15.20
CA THR A 29 -36.25 -5.50 14.05
C THR A 29 -35.14 -4.46 14.26
N ALA A 30 -34.02 -4.63 13.55
CA ALA A 30 -32.89 -3.71 13.58
C ALA A 30 -33.14 -2.43 12.75
N CYS A 31 -32.48 -1.34 13.10
CA CYS A 31 -32.55 -0.09 12.36
C CYS A 31 -31.67 -0.13 11.10
N HIS A 32 -32.30 0.01 9.94
CA HIS A 32 -31.65 0.12 8.62
C HIS A 32 -31.39 1.57 8.19
N LEU A 33 -31.43 2.55 9.11
CA LEU A 33 -30.90 3.88 8.78
C LEU A 33 -29.37 3.80 8.74
N PRO A 34 -28.69 4.58 7.88
CA PRO A 34 -27.24 4.69 7.89
C PRO A 34 -26.72 5.00 9.30
N ALA A 35 -25.57 4.43 9.63
CA ALA A 35 -24.87 4.76 10.86
C ALA A 35 -24.65 6.28 10.94
N GLY A 36 -24.89 6.86 12.12
CA GLY A 36 -24.85 8.31 12.32
C GLY A 36 -25.91 9.13 11.57
N TRP A 37 -26.95 8.54 10.96
CA TRP A 37 -27.94 9.30 10.20
C TRP A 37 -28.53 10.49 11.00
N ALA A 38 -28.55 11.67 10.37
CA ALA A 38 -28.96 12.96 10.94
C ALA A 38 -28.21 13.39 12.23
N THR A 39 -26.94 13.03 12.35
CA THR A 39 -26.03 13.50 13.41
C THR A 39 -24.80 14.22 12.82
N ASP A 40 -23.96 14.81 13.68
CA ASP A 40 -22.66 15.41 13.33
C ASP A 40 -21.59 14.37 12.95
N HIS A 41 -21.95 13.10 12.94
CA HIS A 41 -21.09 11.97 12.58
C HIS A 41 -21.70 11.08 11.49
N ALA A 42 -22.71 11.59 10.77
CA ALA A 42 -23.05 11.13 9.43
C ALA A 42 -21.92 11.47 8.44
N THR A 43 -21.79 10.73 7.35
CA THR A 43 -20.86 11.04 6.25
C THR A 43 -21.62 10.96 4.93
N ASN A 44 -22.62 11.81 4.77
CA ASN A 44 -23.58 11.79 3.67
C ASN A 44 -22.92 11.66 2.26
N ASP A 45 -21.68 12.14 2.13
CA ASP A 45 -20.95 12.22 0.86
C ASP A 45 -19.77 11.22 0.74
N GLU A 46 -19.31 10.60 1.83
CA GLU A 46 -18.08 9.76 1.87
C GLU A 46 -18.32 8.32 2.36
N GLY A 47 -19.57 7.97 2.69
CA GLY A 47 -19.94 6.62 3.11
C GLY A 47 -20.88 6.59 4.33
N PRO A 48 -21.00 5.48 5.03
CA PRO A 48 -21.78 5.42 6.26
C PRO A 48 -21.06 6.10 7.42
N GLY A 49 -21.81 6.82 8.26
CA GLY A 49 -21.27 7.41 9.48
C GLY A 49 -20.91 6.33 10.52
N VAL A 50 -20.72 6.74 11.79
CA VAL A 50 -20.36 5.78 12.86
C VAL A 50 -21.41 5.77 13.98
N GLY A 51 -21.70 4.58 14.52
CA GLY A 51 -22.60 4.43 15.67
C GLY A 51 -24.09 4.71 15.37
N ASN A 52 -24.85 4.98 16.44
CA ASN A 52 -26.30 5.09 16.35
C ASN A 52 -26.78 6.30 15.54
N CYS A 53 -27.90 6.18 14.84
CA CYS A 53 -28.55 7.32 14.19
C CYS A 53 -29.24 8.24 15.21
N LYS A 54 -29.69 9.42 14.74
CA LYS A 54 -30.44 10.40 15.55
C LYS A 54 -31.63 9.78 16.29
N LEU A 55 -32.37 8.88 15.65
CA LEU A 55 -33.55 8.23 16.24
C LEU A 55 -33.22 7.21 17.33
N HIS A 56 -31.98 6.70 17.35
CA HIS A 56 -31.48 5.76 18.35
C HIS A 56 -30.43 6.39 19.27
N GLY A 57 -30.56 7.70 19.50
CA GLY A 57 -29.76 8.43 20.49
C GLY A 57 -28.37 8.82 20.01
N GLY A 58 -28.05 8.75 18.72
CA GLY A 58 -26.75 9.19 18.17
C GLY A 58 -26.38 10.62 18.56
N SER A 59 -27.35 11.50 18.71
CA SER A 59 -27.13 12.92 19.04
C SER A 59 -26.83 13.20 20.52
N VAL A 60 -26.89 12.22 21.42
CA VAL A 60 -26.60 12.46 22.85
C VAL A 60 -25.10 12.61 23.08
N ARG A 61 -24.71 13.34 24.14
CA ARG A 61 -23.29 13.64 24.45
C ARG A 61 -22.40 12.40 24.42
N ASN A 62 -22.81 11.31 25.09
CA ASN A 62 -22.01 10.10 25.18
C ASN A 62 -21.88 9.40 23.82
N ALA A 63 -22.94 9.39 22.99
CA ALA A 63 -22.88 8.83 21.64
C ALA A 63 -21.97 9.65 20.72
N ARG A 64 -22.01 10.99 20.81
CA ARG A 64 -21.07 11.87 20.08
C ARG A 64 -19.62 11.66 20.48
N VAL A 65 -19.35 11.49 21.78
CA VAL A 65 -17.99 11.19 22.27
C VAL A 65 -17.52 9.83 21.71
N ALA A 66 -18.35 8.79 21.80
CA ALA A 66 -18.05 7.48 21.25
C ALA A 66 -17.81 7.53 19.73
N ALA A 67 -18.63 8.27 18.98
CA ALA A 67 -18.47 8.48 17.55
C ALA A 67 -17.15 9.21 17.21
N ARG A 68 -16.77 10.23 17.97
CA ARG A 68 -15.48 10.93 17.80
C ARG A 68 -14.30 10.00 18.07
N THR A 69 -14.36 9.21 19.14
CA THR A 69 -13.33 8.22 19.45
C THR A 69 -13.22 7.16 18.34
N ALA A 70 -14.35 6.67 17.82
CA ALA A 70 -14.36 5.71 16.71
C ALA A 70 -13.76 6.32 15.42
N LYS A 71 -14.13 7.56 15.06
CA LYS A 71 -13.54 8.28 13.93
C LYS A 71 -12.04 8.51 14.12
N ALA A 72 -11.62 8.92 15.32
CA ALA A 72 -10.21 9.11 15.65
C ALA A 72 -9.42 7.80 15.55
N ARG A 73 -10.00 6.67 15.98
CA ARG A 73 -9.39 5.35 15.83
C ARG A 73 -9.25 4.94 14.36
N ILE A 74 -10.31 5.07 13.56
CA ILE A 74 -10.26 4.78 12.12
C ILE A 74 -9.20 5.67 11.43
N ALA A 75 -9.13 6.95 11.78
CA ALA A 75 -8.11 7.84 11.27
C ALA A 75 -6.70 7.43 11.71
N ALA A 76 -6.52 7.04 12.98
CA ALA A 76 -5.25 6.56 13.51
C ALA A 76 -4.81 5.25 12.84
N GLU A 77 -5.73 4.31 12.61
CA GLU A 77 -5.47 3.07 11.87
C GLU A 77 -5.05 3.38 10.42
N ARG A 78 -5.68 4.37 9.78
CA ARG A 78 -5.33 4.79 8.40
C ARG A 78 -4.00 5.53 8.30
N PHE A 79 -3.64 6.36 9.28
CA PHE A 79 -2.50 7.27 9.19
C PHE A 79 -1.30 6.92 10.08
N GLY A 80 -1.42 5.97 11.03
CA GLY A 80 -0.39 5.73 12.03
C GLY A 80 -0.38 4.33 12.62
N GLY A 81 -0.96 3.35 11.93
CA GLY A 81 -0.81 1.94 12.31
C GLY A 81 0.65 1.49 12.20
N SER A 82 1.07 0.59 13.09
CA SER A 82 2.35 -0.12 12.92
C SER A 82 2.22 -1.05 11.73
N LEU A 83 3.08 -0.87 10.72
CA LEU A 83 3.25 -1.86 9.67
C LEU A 83 4.35 -2.82 10.09
N ASP A 84 4.08 -4.12 10.07
CA ASP A 84 5.11 -5.14 10.22
C ASP A 84 5.88 -5.27 8.90
N ILE A 85 6.85 -4.38 8.72
CA ILE A 85 7.71 -4.34 7.53
C ILE A 85 9.15 -4.10 7.96
N ASP A 86 10.06 -4.86 7.38
CA ASP A 86 11.49 -4.64 7.52
C ASP A 86 11.88 -3.25 6.96
N PRO A 87 12.70 -2.45 7.67
CA PRO A 87 13.09 -1.12 7.21
C PRO A 87 13.75 -1.07 5.83
N ALA A 88 14.58 -2.07 5.47
CA ALA A 88 15.20 -2.11 4.15
C ALA A 88 14.16 -2.31 3.05
N THR A 89 13.20 -3.21 3.29
CA THR A 89 12.05 -3.44 2.42
C THR A 89 11.18 -2.18 2.29
N ALA A 90 10.91 -1.47 3.39
CA ALA A 90 10.15 -0.22 3.38
C ALA A 90 10.84 0.87 2.54
N LEU A 91 12.17 1.04 2.70
CA LEU A 91 12.96 1.99 1.91
C LEU A 91 12.92 1.66 0.42
N LEU A 92 13.03 0.38 0.06
CA LEU A 92 12.96 -0.05 -1.34
C LEU A 92 11.58 0.21 -1.96
N GLN A 93 10.50 -0.07 -1.22
CA GLN A 93 9.15 0.23 -1.66
C GLN A 93 8.95 1.74 -1.86
N GLU A 94 9.51 2.57 -0.98
CA GLU A 94 9.45 4.02 -1.12
C GLU A 94 10.23 4.51 -2.34
N VAL A 95 11.43 3.98 -2.59
CA VAL A 95 12.19 4.28 -3.82
C VAL A 95 11.37 3.96 -5.06
N GLN A 96 10.72 2.79 -5.12
CA GLN A 96 9.89 2.40 -6.25
C GLN A 96 8.68 3.32 -6.44
N ARG A 97 8.01 3.67 -5.33
CA ARG A 97 6.86 4.58 -5.34
C ARG A 97 7.26 5.96 -5.85
N SER A 98 8.31 6.55 -5.29
CA SER A 98 8.83 7.83 -5.73
C SER A 98 9.30 7.81 -7.18
N ALA A 99 9.93 6.73 -7.64
CA ALA A 99 10.33 6.59 -9.04
C ALA A 99 9.11 6.61 -9.98
N ALA A 100 8.04 5.88 -9.64
CA ALA A 100 6.80 5.89 -10.40
C ALA A 100 6.13 7.27 -10.39
N THR A 101 6.10 7.95 -9.23
CA THR A 101 5.54 9.31 -9.11
C THR A 101 6.34 10.32 -9.92
N VAL A 102 7.68 10.27 -9.91
CA VAL A 102 8.55 11.10 -10.76
C VAL A 102 8.23 10.86 -12.23
N ALA A 103 8.12 9.60 -12.67
CA ALA A 103 7.80 9.27 -14.06
C ALA A 103 6.44 9.84 -14.49
N TYR A 104 5.42 9.70 -13.65
CA TYR A 104 4.10 10.29 -13.90
C TYR A 104 4.13 11.82 -13.97
N LEU A 105 4.79 12.47 -12.99
CA LEU A 105 4.90 13.92 -12.94
C LEU A 105 5.70 14.47 -14.14
N GLN A 106 6.70 13.73 -14.62
CA GLN A 106 7.43 14.09 -15.82
C GLN A 106 6.50 14.15 -17.05
N LEU A 107 5.61 13.16 -17.21
CA LEU A 107 4.62 13.18 -18.29
C LEU A 107 3.71 14.42 -18.18
N ARG A 108 3.24 14.75 -16.98
CA ARG A 108 2.42 15.95 -16.75
C ARG A 108 3.15 17.26 -17.03
N VAL A 109 4.43 17.34 -16.70
CA VAL A 109 5.25 18.52 -17.00
C VAL A 109 5.50 18.64 -18.51
N GLN A 110 5.64 17.53 -19.23
CA GLN A 110 5.81 17.52 -20.70
C GLN A 110 4.54 17.93 -21.45
N GLU A 111 3.37 17.76 -20.84
CA GLU A 111 2.07 18.22 -21.37
C GLU A 111 1.86 19.75 -21.23
N LEU A 112 2.75 20.47 -20.55
CA LEU A 112 2.60 21.92 -20.32
C LEU A 112 3.04 22.71 -21.57
N GLU A 113 2.18 23.63 -21.98
CA GLU A 113 2.52 24.66 -22.97
C GLU A 113 3.42 25.74 -22.34
N GLU A 114 4.18 26.47 -23.17
CA GLU A 114 5.19 27.44 -22.71
C GLU A 114 4.63 28.53 -21.78
N ASP A 115 3.40 28.98 -22.05
CA ASP A 115 2.71 29.97 -21.22
C ASP A 115 2.25 29.41 -19.86
N GLN A 116 2.06 28.10 -19.75
CA GLN A 116 1.63 27.43 -18.52
C GLN A 116 2.79 27.16 -17.54
N ILE A 117 4.04 27.30 -17.98
CA ILE A 117 5.24 27.03 -17.18
C ILE A 117 5.41 28.05 -16.06
N VAL A 118 5.20 29.35 -16.36
CA VAL A 118 5.50 30.48 -15.47
C VAL A 118 4.24 31.17 -14.93
N TRP A 119 3.09 31.01 -15.59
CA TRP A 119 1.84 31.68 -15.22
C TRP A 119 0.87 30.76 -14.48
N GLY A 120 1.25 30.28 -13.30
CA GLY A 120 0.31 29.60 -12.39
C GLY A 120 -0.72 30.57 -11.81
N VAL A 121 -2.01 30.27 -11.93
CA VAL A 121 -3.08 30.99 -11.21
C VAL A 121 -2.99 30.57 -9.73
N THR A 122 -2.61 31.50 -8.87
CA THR A 122 -2.39 31.23 -7.44
C THR A 122 -3.59 31.62 -6.56
N GLU A 123 -4.51 32.43 -7.07
CA GLU A 123 -5.73 32.84 -6.37
C GLU A 123 -6.78 33.31 -7.39
N GLU A 124 -8.00 32.77 -7.34
CA GLU A 124 -9.14 33.30 -8.09
C GLU A 124 -10.12 33.90 -7.08
N THR A 125 -10.13 35.23 -6.96
CA THR A 125 -11.10 35.94 -6.13
C THR A 125 -12.21 36.50 -7.02
N ILE A 126 -13.42 35.97 -6.92
CA ILE A 126 -14.57 36.55 -7.62
C ILE A 126 -15.08 37.74 -6.81
N GLY A 127 -14.55 38.93 -7.09
CA GLY A 127 -15.14 40.20 -6.66
C GLY A 127 -16.42 40.52 -7.44
N ALA A 128 -17.21 41.48 -6.95
CA ALA A 128 -18.44 41.95 -7.61
C ALA A 128 -18.23 42.38 -9.09
N ASP A 129 -17.00 42.75 -9.46
CA ASP A 129 -16.60 43.16 -10.81
C ASP A 129 -15.78 42.12 -11.61
N ARG A 130 -15.68 40.86 -11.14
CA ARG A 130 -14.97 39.74 -11.82
C ARG A 130 -13.51 40.04 -12.23
N GLU A 131 -12.74 40.69 -11.37
CA GLU A 131 -11.31 40.91 -11.62
C GLU A 131 -10.47 39.68 -11.21
N VAL A 132 -9.81 39.02 -12.17
CA VAL A 132 -8.93 37.86 -11.92
C VAL A 132 -7.49 38.32 -11.72
N LYS A 133 -6.95 38.17 -10.50
CA LYS A 133 -5.55 38.46 -10.20
C LYS A 133 -4.66 37.26 -10.51
N LYS A 134 -3.87 37.35 -11.59
CA LYS A 134 -2.83 36.35 -11.91
C LYS A 134 -1.48 36.79 -11.34
N LYS A 135 -0.78 35.90 -10.63
CA LYS A 135 0.58 36.12 -10.14
C LYS A 135 1.51 35.08 -10.76
N ALA A 136 2.58 35.54 -11.41
CA ALA A 136 3.60 34.65 -11.97
C ALA A 136 4.20 33.77 -10.87
N THR A 137 3.83 32.49 -10.89
CA THR A 137 4.28 31.46 -9.95
C THR A 137 4.50 30.20 -10.77
N PRO A 138 5.58 29.44 -10.54
CA PRO A 138 5.82 28.20 -11.27
C PRO A 138 4.62 27.27 -11.20
N ASN A 139 4.32 26.58 -12.31
CA ASN A 139 3.25 25.61 -12.37
C ASN A 139 3.35 24.58 -11.23
N ALA A 140 2.23 24.24 -10.59
CA ALA A 140 2.18 23.28 -9.49
C ALA A 140 2.81 21.93 -9.85
N TRP A 141 2.64 21.46 -11.10
CA TRP A 141 3.26 20.22 -11.58
C TRP A 141 4.78 20.30 -11.59
N ILE A 142 5.36 21.43 -11.96
CA ILE A 142 6.82 21.65 -11.95
C ILE A 142 7.34 21.64 -10.52
N VAL A 143 6.62 22.28 -9.60
CA VAL A 143 6.99 22.31 -8.17
C VAL A 143 6.97 20.91 -7.58
N LEU A 144 5.87 20.18 -7.78
CA LEU A 144 5.71 18.80 -7.30
C LEU A 144 6.77 17.88 -7.91
N TYR A 145 7.03 18.00 -9.21
CA TYR A 145 8.06 17.23 -9.90
C TYR A 145 9.46 17.45 -9.31
N GLN A 146 9.84 18.71 -9.07
CA GLN A 146 11.13 19.03 -8.46
C GLN A 146 11.24 18.60 -6.99
N GLN A 147 10.13 18.63 -6.25
CA GLN A 147 10.09 18.11 -4.89
C GLN A 147 10.26 16.60 -4.87
N GLU A 148 9.50 15.88 -5.70
CA GLU A 148 9.56 14.42 -5.75
C GLU A 148 10.91 13.92 -6.25
N ARG A 149 11.53 14.58 -7.23
CA ARG A 149 12.90 14.23 -7.67
C ARG A 149 13.94 14.36 -6.56
N ARG A 150 13.81 15.37 -5.69
CA ARG A 150 14.68 15.53 -4.53
C ARG A 150 14.42 14.44 -3.51
N HIS A 151 13.16 14.13 -3.24
CA HIS A 151 12.77 13.04 -2.35
C HIS A 151 13.31 11.70 -2.85
N LEU A 152 13.10 11.35 -4.12
CA LEU A 152 13.64 10.15 -4.76
C LEU A 152 15.16 10.02 -4.56
N ALA A 153 15.92 11.08 -4.84
CA ALA A 153 17.37 11.05 -4.64
C ALA A 153 17.76 10.81 -3.17
N GLN A 154 17.02 11.39 -2.23
CA GLN A 154 17.25 11.22 -0.80
C GLN A 154 16.93 9.79 -0.33
N VAL A 155 15.78 9.24 -0.72
CA VAL A 155 15.39 7.87 -0.33
C VAL A 155 16.25 6.81 -1.02
N SER A 156 16.66 7.03 -2.27
CA SER A 156 17.60 6.13 -2.96
C SER A 156 18.96 6.13 -2.26
N LYS A 157 19.47 7.29 -1.86
CA LYS A 157 20.70 7.35 -1.06
C LYS A 157 20.53 6.61 0.28
N ALA A 158 19.44 6.86 1.01
CA ALA A 158 19.17 6.20 2.28
C ALA A 158 19.08 4.67 2.14
N ALA A 159 18.45 4.18 1.06
CA ALA A 159 18.37 2.75 0.77
C ALA A 159 19.75 2.13 0.49
N LEU A 160 20.61 2.83 -0.25
CA LEU A 160 21.98 2.40 -0.52
C LEU A 160 22.85 2.41 0.75
N ASP A 161 22.78 3.49 1.53
CA ASP A 161 23.51 3.63 2.80
C ASP A 161 23.07 2.57 3.82
N ALA A 162 21.79 2.19 3.83
CA ALA A 162 21.25 1.12 4.66
C ALA A 162 21.56 -0.30 4.14
N GLY A 163 22.21 -0.44 2.98
CA GLY A 163 22.55 -1.74 2.40
C GLY A 163 21.36 -2.52 1.87
N ALA A 164 20.22 -1.88 1.57
CA ALA A 164 18.99 -2.57 1.18
C ALA A 164 19.17 -3.44 -0.09
N THR A 165 20.09 -3.06 -0.97
CA THR A 165 20.45 -3.85 -2.16
C THR A 165 21.23 -5.12 -1.79
N ALA A 166 22.11 -5.07 -0.78
CA ALA A 166 22.84 -6.22 -0.30
C ALA A 166 21.89 -7.25 0.33
N THR A 167 20.89 -6.79 1.10
CA THR A 167 19.87 -7.67 1.70
C THR A 167 19.10 -8.46 0.65
N ILE A 168 18.66 -7.82 -0.45
CA ILE A 168 17.98 -8.54 -1.55
C ILE A 168 18.90 -9.60 -2.15
N VAL A 169 20.14 -9.22 -2.46
CA VAL A 169 21.13 -10.13 -3.07
C VAL A 169 21.44 -11.31 -2.14
N ASP A 170 21.54 -11.06 -0.83
CA ASP A 170 21.79 -12.10 0.16
C ASP A 170 20.60 -13.05 0.34
N VAL A 171 19.36 -12.53 0.30
CA VAL A 171 18.16 -13.38 0.25
C VAL A 171 18.19 -14.29 -0.96
N PHE A 172 18.48 -13.75 -2.15
CA PHE A 172 18.59 -14.57 -3.36
C PHE A 172 19.76 -15.57 -3.31
N ARG A 173 20.89 -15.19 -2.70
CA ARG A 173 22.04 -16.09 -2.49
C ARG A 173 21.68 -17.23 -1.54
N GLN A 174 20.92 -16.96 -0.48
CA GLN A 174 20.47 -17.98 0.48
C GLN A 174 19.46 -18.94 -0.15
N VAL A 175 18.55 -18.43 -0.98
CA VAL A 175 17.63 -19.25 -1.78
C VAL A 175 18.40 -20.13 -2.76
N GLY A 176 19.37 -19.57 -3.48
CA GLY A 176 20.23 -20.32 -4.41
C GLY A 176 20.99 -21.45 -3.71
N THR A 177 21.60 -21.15 -2.55
CA THR A 177 22.33 -22.16 -1.76
C THR A 177 21.40 -23.30 -1.29
N THR A 178 20.18 -22.96 -0.87
CA THR A 178 19.17 -23.94 -0.46
C THR A 178 18.74 -24.83 -1.63
N TYR A 179 18.54 -24.24 -2.81
CA TYR A 179 18.15 -24.97 -4.01
C TYR A 179 19.24 -25.95 -4.47
N VAL A 180 20.50 -25.50 -4.51
CA VAL A 180 21.64 -26.38 -4.83
C VAL A 180 21.75 -27.54 -3.85
N THR A 181 21.56 -27.27 -2.55
CA THR A 181 21.59 -28.31 -1.51
C THR A 181 20.47 -29.34 -1.69
N LEU A 182 19.26 -28.88 -2.05
CA LEU A 182 18.11 -29.75 -2.30
C LEU A 182 18.37 -30.64 -3.52
N VAL A 183 18.79 -30.05 -4.64
CA VAL A 183 19.10 -30.79 -5.87
C VAL A 183 20.21 -31.81 -5.61
N GLY A 184 21.28 -31.43 -4.89
CA GLY A 184 22.35 -32.34 -4.52
C GLY A 184 21.85 -33.56 -3.74
N ARG A 185 21.00 -33.35 -2.73
CA ARG A 185 20.40 -34.46 -1.96
C ARG A 185 19.50 -35.35 -2.80
N VAL A 186 18.71 -34.78 -3.70
CA VAL A 186 17.83 -35.55 -4.60
C VAL A 186 18.66 -36.40 -5.56
N VAL A 187 19.72 -35.82 -6.15
CA VAL A 187 20.64 -36.53 -7.04
C VAL A 187 21.32 -37.68 -6.30
N GLU A 188 21.83 -37.43 -5.10
CA GLU A 188 22.45 -38.46 -4.26
C GLU A 188 21.46 -39.59 -3.93
N GLN A 189 20.21 -39.25 -3.58
CA GLN A 189 19.17 -40.22 -3.29
C GLN A 189 18.76 -41.04 -4.54
N VAL A 190 18.76 -40.45 -5.73
CA VAL A 190 18.53 -41.15 -7.00
C VAL A 190 19.70 -42.06 -7.35
N ILE A 191 20.94 -41.61 -7.15
CA ILE A 191 22.15 -42.41 -7.38
C ILE A 191 22.12 -43.66 -6.50
N VAL A 192 21.83 -43.49 -5.21
CA VAL A 192 21.71 -44.60 -4.25
C VAL A 192 20.54 -45.50 -4.61
N GLY A 193 19.38 -44.94 -4.95
CA GLY A 193 18.17 -45.71 -5.26
C GLY A 193 18.23 -46.49 -6.58
N LEU A 194 19.11 -46.09 -7.51
CA LEU A 194 19.34 -46.76 -8.79
C LEU A 194 20.55 -47.71 -8.77
N GLU A 195 21.25 -47.83 -7.64
CA GLU A 195 22.45 -48.67 -7.48
C GLU A 195 23.49 -48.41 -8.58
N LEU A 196 23.69 -47.14 -8.96
CA LEU A 196 24.64 -46.77 -10.01
C LEU A 196 26.06 -47.19 -9.61
N SER A 197 26.83 -47.64 -10.60
CA SER A 197 28.26 -47.88 -10.42
C SER A 197 28.97 -46.58 -10.02
N ASP A 198 30.10 -46.67 -9.32
CA ASP A 198 30.88 -45.48 -8.91
C ASP A 198 31.25 -44.59 -10.10
N GLU A 199 31.49 -45.21 -11.27
CA GLU A 199 31.83 -44.52 -12.52
C GLU A 199 30.62 -43.76 -13.10
N ASP A 200 29.44 -44.39 -13.13
CA ASP A 200 28.22 -43.74 -13.61
C ASP A 200 27.71 -42.66 -12.65
N ALA A 201 27.88 -42.86 -11.35
CA ALA A 201 27.56 -41.88 -10.31
C ALA A 201 28.43 -40.61 -10.46
N ALA A 202 29.74 -40.77 -10.65
CA ALA A 202 30.65 -39.65 -10.90
C ALA A 202 30.32 -38.92 -12.21
N ARG A 203 29.94 -39.67 -13.25
CA ARG A 203 29.53 -39.08 -14.54
C ARG A 203 28.23 -38.30 -14.41
N ALA A 204 27.24 -38.83 -13.69
CA ALA A 204 25.97 -38.17 -13.42
C ALA A 204 26.14 -36.87 -12.61
N ALA A 205 26.99 -36.87 -11.59
CA ALA A 205 27.32 -35.68 -10.81
C ALA A 205 27.95 -34.59 -11.69
N THR A 206 28.91 -34.96 -12.54
CA THR A 206 29.59 -34.04 -13.47
C THR A 206 28.62 -33.43 -14.49
N ILE A 207 27.75 -34.24 -15.10
CA ILE A 207 26.73 -33.78 -16.05
C ILE A 207 25.75 -32.83 -15.38
N THR A 208 25.30 -33.17 -14.17
CA THR A 208 24.35 -32.34 -13.41
C THR A 208 24.95 -31.00 -13.06
N GLN A 209 26.22 -30.97 -12.63
CA GLN A 209 26.93 -29.74 -12.32
C GLN A 209 27.12 -28.84 -13.56
N ALA A 210 27.50 -29.43 -14.70
CA ALA A 210 27.66 -28.69 -15.96
C ALA A 210 26.33 -28.12 -16.48
N ALA A 211 25.24 -28.90 -16.40
CA ALA A 211 23.90 -28.44 -16.79
C ALA A 211 23.42 -27.29 -15.89
N PHE A 212 23.65 -27.39 -14.57
CA PHE A 212 23.29 -26.33 -13.64
C PHE A 212 24.06 -25.04 -13.89
N GLN A 213 25.37 -25.12 -14.16
CA GLN A 213 26.19 -23.95 -14.47
C GLN A 213 25.72 -23.25 -15.75
N THR A 214 25.38 -24.04 -16.78
CA THR A 214 24.85 -23.51 -18.04
C THR A 214 23.56 -22.71 -17.83
N GLU A 215 22.63 -23.23 -17.02
CA GLU A 215 21.40 -22.48 -16.74
C GLU A 215 21.62 -21.26 -15.85
N LEU A 216 22.59 -21.32 -14.93
CA LEU A 216 22.96 -20.15 -14.12
C LEU A 216 23.51 -19.02 -15.00
N ASP A 217 24.34 -19.37 -15.97
CA ASP A 217 24.94 -18.43 -16.92
C ASP A 217 23.84 -17.81 -17.82
N ASN A 218 22.86 -18.59 -18.26
CA ASN A 218 21.70 -18.09 -19.04
C ASN A 218 20.86 -17.09 -18.23
N LEU A 219 20.57 -17.41 -16.96
CA LEU A 219 19.76 -16.54 -16.09
C LEU A 219 20.47 -15.22 -15.76
N THR A 220 21.79 -15.25 -15.59
CA THR A 220 22.58 -14.06 -15.23
C THR A 220 22.89 -13.17 -16.43
N SER A 221 23.03 -13.73 -17.62
CA SER A 221 23.23 -12.97 -18.86
C SER A 221 21.94 -12.34 -19.41
N GLY A 222 20.77 -12.94 -19.15
CA GLY A 222 19.47 -12.35 -19.50
C GLY A 222 19.06 -11.13 -18.67
N ALA A 223 19.65 -10.93 -17.48
CA ALA A 223 19.36 -9.79 -16.61
C ALA A 223 20.12 -8.49 -17.00
N ALA A 224 21.01 -8.56 -17.99
CA ALA A 224 21.84 -7.45 -18.46
C ALA A 224 21.35 -6.81 -19.77
N ALA A 225 20.19 -7.24 -20.31
CA ALA A 225 19.53 -6.68 -21.49
C ALA A 225 18.26 -5.92 -21.09
#